data_AF-A0A7W1Y982-F1
#
_entry.id   AF-A0A7W1Y982-F1
#
_cell.length_a   1.000
_cell.length_b   1.000
_cell.length_c   1.000
_cell.angle_alpha   90.00
_cell.angle_beta   90.00
_cell.angle_gamma   90.00
#
_symmetry.space_group_name_H-M   'P 1'
#
loop_
_entity.id
_entity.type
_entity.pdbx_description
1 polymer ?
#
loop_
_entity_poly.entity_id
_entity_poly.type
_entity_poly.pdbx_seq_one_letter_code
_entity_poly.pdbx_strand_id
1 'polypeptide(L)'
;MKKDKGSRIDLRFALIGPGTMWNLLYEGMDQRVNLRSIFRGKDEESVNALIKFGEILKKKNDYDVSIKEDGIEINNIIPINDFENGENWTKLMNRLKLEIIKMI
;
A
#
# COMPACT_ATOMS: atom_id res chain seq x y z
N MET A 1 8.18 28.03 -2.37
CA MET A 1 7.11 27.12 -2.84
C MET A 1 6.75 26.18 -1.71
N LYS A 2 5.51 26.21 -1.19
CA LYS A 2 5.03 25.15 -0.29
C LYS A 2 4.96 23.87 -1.14
N LYS A 3 5.86 22.89 -0.90
CA LYS A 3 5.73 21.57 -1.50
C LYS A 3 4.35 21.03 -1.10
N ASP A 4 3.54 20.65 -2.07
CA ASP A 4 2.27 19.98 -1.82
C ASP A 4 2.56 18.77 -0.93
N LYS A 5 1.99 18.74 0.29
CA LYS A 5 2.21 17.66 1.25
C LYS A 5 1.82 16.30 0.64
N GLY A 6 0.88 16.27 -0.30
CA GLY A 6 0.46 15.08 -1.04
C GLY A 6 1.56 14.45 -1.91
N SER A 7 2.57 15.24 -2.27
CA SER A 7 3.68 14.80 -3.10
C SER A 7 4.82 14.15 -2.31
N ARG A 8 4.81 14.23 -0.97
CA ARG A 8 5.91 13.77 -0.09
C ARG A 8 5.95 12.25 0.11
N ILE A 9 4.81 11.58 -0.09
CA ILE A 9 4.69 10.12 -0.03
C ILE A 9 4.30 9.61 -1.42
N ASP A 10 5.07 8.67 -1.95
CA ASP A 10 4.72 7.89 -3.13
C ASP A 10 3.98 6.62 -2.72
N LEU A 11 2.93 6.25 -3.47
CA LEU A 11 2.18 5.01 -3.27
C LEU A 11 2.13 4.27 -4.59
N ARG A 12 2.64 3.04 -4.60
CA ARG A 12 2.60 2.13 -5.75
C ARG A 12 1.93 0.82 -5.38
N PHE A 13 1.37 0.17 -6.38
CA PHE A 13 0.79 -1.16 -6.25
C PHE A 13 1.58 -2.12 -7.12
N ALA A 14 1.94 -3.26 -6.56
CA ALA A 14 2.64 -4.33 -7.24
C ALA A 14 1.85 -5.63 -7.07
N LEU A 15 1.65 -6.35 -8.17
CA LEU A 15 1.09 -7.70 -8.13
C LEU A 15 2.25 -8.69 -8.02
N ILE A 16 2.22 -9.55 -7.01
CA ILE A 16 3.19 -10.63 -6.85
C ILE A 16 2.47 -11.95 -7.09
N GLY A 17 2.77 -12.55 -8.23
CA GLY A 17 2.16 -13.75 -8.75
C GLY A 17 2.06 -13.68 -10.28
N PRO A 18 1.63 -14.77 -10.94
CA PRO A 18 1.44 -14.76 -12.38
C PRO A 18 0.18 -13.96 -12.75
N GLY A 19 0.30 -13.08 -13.73
CA GLY A 19 -0.73 -12.15 -14.15
C GLY A 19 -0.29 -10.69 -13.99
N THR A 20 -1.19 -9.78 -14.34
CA THR A 20 -1.00 -8.33 -14.28
C THR A 20 -2.12 -7.69 -13.47
N MET A 21 -1.95 -6.41 -13.12
CA MET A 21 -3.03 -5.62 -12.51
C MET A 21 -4.29 -5.59 -13.39
N TRP A 22 -4.13 -5.65 -14.72
CA TRP A 22 -5.23 -5.71 -15.66
C TRP A 22 -6.04 -7.00 -15.51
N ASN A 23 -5.36 -8.15 -15.38
CA ASN A 23 -6.02 -9.43 -15.15
C ASN A 23 -6.80 -9.40 -13.82
N LEU A 24 -6.19 -8.84 -12.76
CA LEU A 24 -6.84 -8.67 -11.45
C LEU A 24 -8.06 -7.76 -11.48
N LEU A 25 -8.14 -6.78 -12.40
CA LEU A 25 -9.22 -5.79 -12.42
C LEU A 25 -10.34 -6.10 -13.41
N TYR A 26 -10.06 -6.86 -14.48
CA TYR A 26 -11.01 -6.97 -15.60
C TYR A 26 -11.20 -8.38 -16.18
N GLU A 27 -10.23 -9.29 -16.04
CA GLU A 27 -10.28 -10.59 -16.74
C GLU A 27 -10.49 -11.79 -15.82
N GLY A 28 -10.01 -11.68 -14.58
CA GLY A 28 -10.05 -12.77 -13.63
C GLY A 28 -8.66 -13.29 -13.37
N MET A 29 -8.52 -13.95 -12.23
CA MET A 29 -7.27 -14.51 -11.78
C MET A 29 -7.55 -15.95 -11.38
N ASP A 30 -7.04 -16.90 -12.16
CA ASP A 30 -7.21 -18.34 -11.91
C ASP A 30 -6.43 -18.85 -10.68
N GLN A 31 -5.72 -17.94 -9.99
CA GLN A 31 -4.92 -18.24 -8.81
C GLN A 31 -4.92 -17.07 -7.83
N ARG A 32 -4.58 -17.38 -6.57
CA ARG A 32 -4.38 -16.37 -5.54
C ARG A 32 -3.18 -15.51 -5.89
N VAL A 33 -3.31 -14.21 -5.64
CA VAL A 33 -2.21 -13.27 -5.86
C VAL A 33 -2.04 -12.34 -4.69
N ASN A 34 -0.81 -11.87 -4.52
CA ASN A 34 -0.49 -10.93 -3.46
C ASN A 34 -0.43 -9.52 -4.06
N LEU A 35 -1.37 -8.67 -3.66
CA LEU A 35 -1.36 -7.26 -3.97
C LEU A 35 -0.56 -6.53 -2.89
N ARG A 36 0.64 -6.08 -3.28
CA ARG A 36 1.52 -5.30 -2.41
C ARG A 36 1.32 -3.82 -2.64
N SER A 37 1.09 -3.09 -1.56
CA SER A 37 1.08 -1.63 -1.53
C SER A 37 2.38 -1.11 -0.95
N ILE A 38 3.10 -0.32 -1.74
CA ILE A 38 4.44 0.18 -1.42
C ILE A 38 4.35 1.68 -1.18
N PHE A 39 4.60 2.10 0.05
CA PHE A 39 4.66 3.51 0.44
C PHE A 39 6.11 3.94 0.61
N ARG A 40 6.53 4.99 -0.10
CA ARG A 40 7.89 5.54 -0.01
C ARG A 40 7.87 7.00 0.37
N GLY A 41 8.70 7.39 1.34
CA GLY A 41 8.91 8.78 1.70
C GLY A 41 9.92 9.44 0.75
N LYS A 42 9.72 10.70 0.41
CA LYS A 42 10.66 11.48 -0.43
C LYS A 42 11.63 12.35 0.37
N ASP A 43 11.45 12.39 1.67
CA ASP A 43 12.26 13.13 2.63
C ASP A 43 12.20 12.47 4.01
N GLU A 44 13.14 12.80 4.88
CA GLU A 44 13.33 12.17 6.19
C GLU A 44 12.07 12.22 7.08
N GLU A 45 11.38 13.35 7.11
CA GLU A 45 10.15 13.52 7.90
C GLU A 45 9.05 12.56 7.40
N SER A 46 8.87 12.45 6.08
CA SER A 46 7.90 11.52 5.49
C SER A 46 8.26 10.05 5.72
N VAL A 47 9.55 9.70 5.70
CA VAL A 47 10.04 8.35 6.02
C VAL A 47 9.77 8.02 7.48
N ASN A 48 10.08 8.94 8.39
CA ASN A 48 9.83 8.76 9.82
C ASN A 48 8.33 8.59 10.14
N ALA A 49 7.46 9.35 9.45
CA ALA A 49 6.01 9.17 9.57
C ALA A 49 5.56 7.79 9.09
N LEU A 50 6.08 7.31 7.95
CA LEU A 50 5.79 5.98 7.41
C LEU A 50 6.23 4.85 8.35
N ILE A 51 7.44 4.93 8.91
CA ILE A 51 7.96 3.93 9.84
C ILE A 51 7.10 3.87 11.11
N LYS A 52 6.80 5.03 11.72
CA LYS A 52 5.91 5.10 12.89
C LYS A 52 4.54 4.51 12.60
N PHE A 53 3.98 4.83 11.42
CA PHE A 53 2.69 4.30 11.02
C PHE A 53 2.73 2.79 10.79
N GLY A 54 3.79 2.27 10.16
CA GLY A 54 4.01 0.84 9.98
C GLY A 54 4.07 0.08 11.31
N GLU A 55 4.75 0.63 12.31
CA GLU A 55 4.79 0.06 13.67
C GLU A 55 3.41 0.02 14.34
N ILE A 56 2.58 1.06 14.13
CA ILE A 56 1.19 1.08 14.63
C ILE A 56 0.35 0.00 13.94
N LEU A 57 0.49 -0.15 12.62
CA LEU A 57 -0.25 -1.16 11.86
C LEU A 57 0.15 -2.59 12.25
N LYS A 58 1.44 -2.86 12.42
CA LYS A 58 1.94 -4.18 12.86
C LYS A 58 1.29 -4.64 14.16
N LYS A 59 1.10 -3.73 15.11
CA LYS A 59 0.48 -4.03 16.42
C LYS A 59 -1.00 -4.45 16.32
N LYS A 60 -1.68 -4.14 15.22
CA LYS A 60 -3.08 -4.51 15.01
C LYS A 60 -3.27 -5.95 14.49
N ASN A 61 -2.20 -6.70 14.21
CA ASN A 61 -2.18 -8.11 13.75
C ASN A 61 -2.94 -8.45 12.44
N ASP A 62 -3.72 -7.52 11.88
CA ASP A 62 -4.54 -7.77 10.68
C ASP A 62 -3.78 -7.51 9.36
N TYR A 63 -2.56 -6.96 9.42
CA TYR A 63 -1.82 -6.55 8.24
C TYR A 63 -0.44 -7.19 8.19
N ASP A 64 -0.11 -7.81 7.06
CA ASP A 64 1.26 -8.21 6.74
C ASP A 64 2.05 -6.97 6.29
N VAL A 65 2.71 -6.32 7.25
CA VAL A 65 3.47 -5.09 7.04
C VAL A 65 4.96 -5.35 7.14
N SER A 66 5.70 -4.97 6.11
CA SER A 66 7.16 -4.92 6.10
C SER A 66 7.63 -3.47 6.19
N ILE A 67 8.48 -3.17 7.17
CA ILE A 67 9.11 -1.84 7.30
C ILE A 67 10.43 -1.88 6.55
N LYS A 68 10.71 -0.83 5.78
CA LYS A 68 11.91 -0.63 4.95
C LYS A 68 12.59 0.68 5.35
N GLU A 69 13.83 0.86 4.92
CA GLU A 69 14.63 2.06 5.24
C GLU A 69 13.96 3.36 4.76
N ASP A 70 13.22 3.31 3.66
CA ASP A 70 12.59 4.45 2.98
C ASP A 70 11.04 4.41 3.03
N GLY A 71 10.45 3.52 3.83
CA GLY A 71 9.00 3.47 4.00
C GLY A 71 8.45 2.11 4.45
N ILE A 72 7.27 1.75 3.92
CA ILE A 72 6.56 0.52 4.32
C ILE A 72 5.96 -0.20 3.12
N GLU A 73 5.83 -1.51 3.23
CA GLU A 73 5.13 -2.37 2.29
C GLU A 73 4.02 -3.11 3.04
N ILE A 74 2.80 -3.11 2.50
CA ILE A 74 1.64 -3.81 3.06
C ILE A 74 1.16 -4.82 2.03
N ASN A 75 1.12 -6.09 2.41
CA ASN A 75 0.67 -7.17 1.52
C ASN A 75 -0.79 -7.52 1.80
N ASN A 76 -1.54 -7.82 0.75
CA ASN A 76 -2.87 -8.40 0.81
C ASN A 76 -2.95 -9.62 -0.10
N ILE A 77 -3.38 -10.75 0.44
CA ILE A 77 -3.63 -11.95 -0.36
C ILE A 77 -5.05 -11.84 -0.90
N ILE A 78 -5.16 -11.63 -2.22
CA ILE A 78 -6.44 -11.58 -2.90
C ILE A 78 -6.81 -13.02 -3.33
N PRO A 79 -8.00 -13.51 -2.95
CA PRO A 79 -8.56 -14.75 -3.48
C PRO A 79 -8.77 -14.71 -5.00
N ILE A 80 -8.95 -15.90 -5.59
CA ILE A 80 -9.26 -16.11 -7.01
C ILE A 80 -10.53 -15.33 -7.38
N ASN A 81 -10.50 -14.59 -8.49
CA ASN A 81 -11.63 -13.84 -9.06
C ASN A 81 -12.31 -12.82 -8.11
N ASP A 82 -11.60 -12.32 -7.10
CA ASP A 82 -12.12 -11.35 -6.14
C ASP A 82 -11.70 -9.90 -6.48
N PHE A 83 -12.24 -9.40 -7.58
CA PHE A 83 -11.96 -8.05 -8.12
C PHE A 83 -12.35 -6.94 -7.14
N GLU A 84 -13.48 -7.10 -6.45
CA GLU A 84 -13.98 -6.12 -5.48
C GLU A 84 -12.99 -5.91 -4.33
N ASN A 85 -12.31 -6.98 -3.90
CA ASN A 85 -11.26 -6.90 -2.88
C ASN A 85 -10.04 -6.11 -3.38
N GLY A 86 -9.65 -6.28 -4.64
CA GLY A 86 -8.61 -5.45 -5.27
C GLY A 86 -8.96 -3.96 -5.29
N GLU A 87 -10.18 -3.61 -5.72
CA GLU A 87 -10.63 -2.21 -5.74
C GLU A 87 -10.74 -1.63 -4.31
N ASN A 88 -11.33 -2.37 -3.38
CA ASN A 88 -11.44 -1.97 -1.98
C ASN A 88 -10.08 -1.79 -1.33
N TRP A 89 -9.11 -2.64 -1.64
CA TRP A 89 -7.74 -2.51 -1.19
C TRP A 89 -7.08 -1.22 -1.70
N THR A 90 -7.17 -0.94 -3.01
CA THR A 90 -6.58 0.29 -3.56
C THR A 90 -7.22 1.55 -2.96
N LYS A 91 -8.55 1.56 -2.74
CA LYS A 91 -9.25 2.65 -2.04
C LYS A 91 -8.76 2.80 -0.60
N LEU A 92 -8.63 1.70 0.14
CA LEU A 92 -8.13 1.71 1.52
C LEU A 92 -6.71 2.29 1.59
N MET A 93 -5.81 1.83 0.73
CA MET A 93 -4.40 2.27 0.74
C MET A 93 -4.25 3.76 0.37
N ASN A 94 -5.08 4.26 -0.56
CA ASN A 94 -5.14 5.68 -0.84
C ASN A 94 -5.65 6.50 0.37
N ARG A 95 -6.66 6.01 1.10
CA ARG A 95 -7.10 6.65 2.35
C ARG A 95 -6.01 6.63 3.41
N LEU A 96 -5.30 5.51 3.57
CA LEU A 96 -4.16 5.42 4.49
C LEU A 96 -3.07 6.43 4.13
N LYS A 97 -2.74 6.59 2.84
CA LYS A 97 -1.80 7.63 2.40
C LYS A 97 -2.21 9.01 2.91
N LEU A 98 -3.48 9.38 2.80
CA LEU A 98 -4.00 10.67 3.28
C LEU A 98 -3.89 10.81 4.80
N GLU A 99 -4.14 9.75 5.56
CA GLU A 99 -3.97 9.78 7.03
C GLU A 99 -2.50 9.92 7.43
N ILE A 100 -1.58 9.23 6.76
CA ILE A 100 -0.14 9.35 7.03
C ILE A 100 0.35 10.76 6.72
N ILE A 101 -0.14 11.38 5.63
CA ILE A 101 0.20 12.77 5.29
C ILE A 101 -0.18 13.75 6.42
N LYS A 102 -1.24 13.48 7.21
CA LYS A 102 -1.62 14.33 8.35
C LYS A 102 -0.65 14.22 9.53
N MET A 103 0.21 13.20 9.56
CA MET A 103 1.25 13.01 10.57
C MET A 103 2.53 13.81 10.26
N ILE A 104 2.56 14.51 9.11
CA ILE A 104 3.64 15.35 8.57
C ILE A 104 3.15 16.80 8.49
#